data_AF-A0A7Y5G4W2-F1
#
_entry.id   AF-A0A7Y5G4W2-F1
#
_cell.length_a   1.000
_cell.length_b   1.000
_cell.length_c   1.000
_cell.angle_alpha   90.00
_cell.angle_beta   90.00
_cell.angle_gamma   90.00
#
_symmetry.space_group_name_H-M   'P 1'
#
loop_
_entity.id
_entity.type
_entity.pdbx_description
1 polymer ?
#
loop_
_entity_poly.entity_id
_entity_poly.type
_entity_poly.pdbx_seq_one_letter_code
_entity_poly.pdbx_strand_id
1 'polypeptide(L)'
;MFHEVALEYAPAGILAAYAVPIDGTVVNPQDVIDLTARTHFFYNARDRYVQAFGFFQPPDSRAWQVLAFFLVRSSHVDFSSVTHMQRYQEKLGEFAQDVQALDLLMWDEPGFTCVYGALPFSAPIQKEFKNRTKLVLREQVWKLALECSDDSHIPIRTNYFQTVQDSMIGAQRRIWTAMKKVWGPNLRAGIHDTWHFESADMCDMNHGSMDLWRSLQIRSGGFVDLGGVNQLRDPASGYYAHLAAMSLICKSLGKFSREKFAFNNLWTVGDDEGEGWQKSVGGHDWRGEHLSRLAAVAGLSAAQHVAGISAMESTFAGTLRCSRRAIAVGKPAGGLSG
;
A
#
# COMPACT_ATOMS: atom_id res chain seq x y z
N MET A 1 -3.21 14.67 -14.71
CA MET A 1 -2.03 14.08 -14.02
C MET A 1 -2.51 13.50 -12.69
N PHE A 2 -2.36 12.20 -12.49
CA PHE A 2 -2.49 11.59 -11.16
C PHE A 2 -1.12 11.64 -10.51
N HIS A 3 -0.74 12.81 -9.99
CA HIS A 3 0.42 12.91 -9.12
C HIS A 3 -0.09 12.77 -7.69
N GLU A 4 -0.07 11.54 -7.17
CA GLU A 4 -0.18 11.33 -5.73
C GLU A 4 1.17 11.66 -5.10
N VAL A 5 1.38 12.94 -4.75
CA VAL A 5 2.55 13.36 -3.97
C VAL A 5 2.34 13.05 -2.47
N ALA A 6 1.09 12.80 -2.06
CA ALA A 6 0.71 12.31 -0.74
C ALA A 6 -0.62 11.56 -0.83
N LEU A 7 -0.78 10.52 -0.01
CA LEU A 7 -2.06 9.85 0.18
C LEU A 7 -2.97 10.73 1.03
N GLU A 8 -4.05 11.23 0.43
CA GLU A 8 -5.07 11.96 1.16
C GLU A 8 -6.07 10.99 1.79
N TYR A 9 -6.49 11.24 3.02
CA TYR A 9 -7.44 10.43 3.77
C TYR A 9 -8.61 11.31 4.23
N ALA A 10 -9.76 11.15 3.58
CA ALA A 10 -11.00 11.86 3.87
C ALA A 10 -11.95 10.98 4.68
N PRO A 11 -12.25 11.29 5.95
CA PRO A 11 -13.15 10.47 6.76
C PRO A 11 -14.55 10.33 6.12
N ALA A 12 -15.05 9.11 6.05
CA ALA A 12 -16.33 8.77 5.41
C ALA A 12 -17.38 8.27 6.40
N GLY A 13 -16.96 7.71 7.55
CA GLY A 13 -17.88 7.26 8.58
C GLY A 13 -17.29 6.20 9.50
N ILE A 14 -18.16 5.46 10.16
CA ILE A 14 -17.81 4.29 10.96
C ILE A 14 -18.20 3.00 10.22
N LEU A 15 -17.25 2.07 10.09
CA LEU A 15 -17.50 0.73 9.54
C LEU A 15 -18.13 -0.17 10.60
N ALA A 16 -17.50 -0.23 11.76
CA ALA A 16 -17.89 -1.08 12.86
C ALA A 16 -17.35 -0.57 14.20
N ALA A 17 -18.05 -0.87 15.28
CA ALA A 17 -17.58 -0.67 16.64
C ALA A 17 -17.84 -1.94 17.46
N TYR A 18 -16.86 -2.36 18.25
CA TYR A 18 -16.94 -3.55 19.09
C TYR A 18 -16.55 -3.22 20.52
N ALA A 19 -17.27 -3.77 21.49
CA ALA A 19 -16.79 -3.88 22.86
C ALA A 19 -16.14 -5.23 23.07
N VAL A 20 -14.95 -5.23 23.69
CA VAL A 20 -14.17 -6.43 24.01
C VAL A 20 -13.65 -6.35 25.45
N PRO A 21 -13.60 -7.47 26.19
CA PRO A 21 -12.96 -7.50 27.49
C PRO A 21 -11.44 -7.34 27.34
N ILE A 22 -10.81 -6.59 28.24
CA ILE A 22 -9.37 -6.37 28.30
C ILE A 22 -8.79 -7.34 29.34
N ASP A 23 -8.38 -8.51 28.88
CA ASP A 23 -7.55 -9.45 29.61
C ASP A 23 -6.36 -9.84 28.71
N GLY A 24 -5.46 -8.86 28.47
CA GLY A 24 -4.33 -9.04 27.55
C GLY A 24 -4.68 -8.79 26.08
N THR A 25 -3.97 -9.46 25.16
CA THR A 25 -4.09 -9.31 23.70
C THR A 25 -5.04 -10.33 23.05
N VAL A 26 -5.45 -11.35 23.82
CA VAL A 26 -6.22 -12.49 23.34
C VAL A 26 -7.68 -12.32 23.78
N VAL A 27 -8.59 -12.37 22.82
CA VAL A 27 -10.03 -12.16 23.04
C VAL A 27 -10.79 -13.45 22.80
N ASN A 28 -11.71 -13.82 23.69
CA ASN A 28 -12.67 -14.88 23.40
C ASN A 28 -13.73 -14.34 22.44
N PRO A 29 -13.93 -14.92 21.23
CA PRO A 29 -14.90 -14.42 20.27
C PRO A 29 -16.35 -14.34 20.79
N GLN A 30 -16.70 -15.16 21.78
CA GLN A 30 -18.03 -15.16 22.39
C GLN A 30 -18.29 -13.91 23.26
N ASP A 31 -17.23 -13.24 23.70
CA ASP A 31 -17.31 -12.02 24.52
C ASP A 31 -17.34 -10.73 23.68
N VAL A 32 -17.24 -10.82 22.36
CA VAL A 32 -17.24 -9.64 21.48
C VAL A 32 -18.66 -9.15 21.24
N ILE A 33 -18.92 -7.88 21.57
CA ILE A 33 -20.23 -7.25 21.41
C ILE A 33 -20.18 -6.22 20.28
N ASP A 34 -20.98 -6.39 19.22
CA ASP A 34 -21.13 -5.38 18.15
C ASP A 34 -21.96 -4.19 18.68
N LEU A 35 -21.34 -3.01 18.71
CA LEU A 35 -21.92 -1.73 19.13
C LEU A 35 -22.24 -0.81 17.96
N THR A 36 -22.03 -1.24 16.71
CA THR A 36 -22.08 -0.37 15.53
C THR A 36 -23.40 0.40 15.44
N ALA A 37 -24.54 -0.26 15.63
CA ALA A 37 -25.86 0.37 15.54
C ALA A 37 -26.13 1.44 16.61
N ARG A 38 -25.35 1.47 17.69
CA ARG A 38 -25.46 2.41 18.82
C ARG A 38 -24.30 3.41 18.87
N THR A 39 -23.43 3.39 17.86
CA THR A 39 -22.24 4.22 17.79
C THR A 39 -22.43 5.33 16.77
N HIS A 40 -22.11 6.55 17.18
CA HIS A 40 -22.12 7.72 16.32
C HIS A 40 -20.70 8.05 15.87
N PHE A 41 -20.61 8.62 14.67
CA PHE A 41 -19.38 9.10 14.07
C PHE A 41 -19.32 10.62 14.13
N PHE A 42 -18.19 11.16 14.55
CA PHE A 42 -17.90 12.59 14.51
C PHE A 42 -16.55 12.81 13.85
N TYR A 43 -16.47 13.82 12.98
CA TYR A 43 -15.23 14.30 12.39
C TYR A 43 -15.06 15.78 12.72
N ASN A 44 -13.96 16.11 13.40
CA ASN A 44 -13.55 17.49 13.63
C ASN A 44 -12.56 17.90 12.55
N ALA A 45 -13.06 18.64 11.55
CA ALA A 45 -12.22 19.12 10.45
C ALA A 45 -11.15 20.14 10.88
N ARG A 46 -11.43 20.93 11.94
CA ARG A 46 -10.50 21.94 12.48
C ARG A 46 -9.28 21.27 13.11
N ASP A 47 -9.53 20.30 13.99
CA ASP A 47 -8.50 19.62 14.78
C ASP A 47 -8.01 18.31 14.14
N ARG A 48 -8.54 17.97 12.97
CA ARG A 48 -8.15 16.81 12.14
C ARG A 48 -8.22 15.47 12.88
N TYR A 49 -9.30 15.21 13.62
CA TYR A 49 -9.53 13.91 14.25
C TYR A 49 -10.92 13.35 13.98
N VAL A 50 -11.02 12.02 14.01
CA VAL A 50 -12.28 11.28 14.00
C VAL A 50 -12.54 10.68 15.37
N GLN A 51 -13.81 10.58 15.74
CA GLN A 51 -14.23 9.99 17.00
C GLN A 51 -15.46 9.12 16.81
N ALA A 52 -15.43 7.97 17.47
CA ALA A 52 -16.60 7.14 17.72
C ALA A 52 -17.10 7.44 19.14
N PHE A 53 -18.39 7.70 19.29
CA PHE A 53 -18.99 7.98 20.61
C PHE A 53 -20.38 7.35 20.70
N GLY A 54 -20.79 7.01 21.92
CA GLY A 54 -22.03 6.30 22.19
C GLY A 54 -22.06 5.85 23.65
N PHE A 55 -23.15 5.17 24.02
CA PHE A 55 -23.30 4.60 25.36
C PHE A 55 -23.08 3.08 25.34
N PHE A 56 -22.25 2.59 26.25
CA PHE A 56 -22.04 1.17 26.48
C PHE A 56 -22.09 0.89 27.98
N GLN A 57 -22.95 -0.05 28.36
CA GLN A 57 -22.99 -0.60 29.71
C GLN A 57 -22.34 -1.99 29.67
N PRO A 58 -21.18 -2.20 30.31
CA PRO A 58 -20.57 -3.50 30.44
C PRO A 58 -21.53 -4.54 31.04
N PRO A 59 -21.56 -5.78 30.52
CA PRO A 59 -22.42 -6.83 31.06
C PRO A 59 -21.93 -7.38 32.41
N ASP A 60 -20.66 -7.13 32.77
CA ASP A 60 -20.00 -7.67 33.95
C ASP A 60 -18.94 -6.70 34.50
N SER A 61 -18.20 -7.14 35.53
CA SER A 61 -17.17 -6.36 36.21
C SER A 61 -15.78 -6.41 35.55
N ARG A 62 -15.62 -7.12 34.43
CA ARG A 62 -14.33 -7.15 33.71
C ARG A 62 -14.00 -5.75 33.18
N ALA A 63 -12.73 -5.49 32.88
CA ALA A 63 -12.36 -4.28 32.16
C ALA A 63 -12.79 -4.44 30.69
N TRP A 64 -13.44 -3.42 30.11
CA TRP A 64 -13.88 -3.44 28.71
C TRP A 64 -13.25 -2.30 27.92
N GLN A 65 -12.92 -2.57 26.65
CA GLN A 65 -12.48 -1.58 25.67
C GLN A 65 -13.44 -1.52 24.49
N VAL A 66 -13.60 -0.33 23.92
CA VAL A 66 -14.25 -0.15 22.62
C VAL A 66 -13.18 -0.04 21.53
N LEU A 67 -13.31 -0.88 20.51
CA LEU A 67 -12.55 -0.84 19.27
C LEU A 67 -13.43 -0.32 18.15
N ALA A 68 -13.05 0.80 17.53
CA ALA A 68 -13.77 1.41 16.42
C ALA A 68 -12.95 1.34 15.13
N PHE A 69 -13.62 0.95 14.05
CA PHE A 69 -13.10 0.90 12.69
C PHE A 69 -13.77 2.02 11.88
N PHE A 70 -12.98 2.96 11.38
CA PHE A 70 -13.47 4.10 10.61
C PHE A 70 -13.33 3.86 9.12
N LEU A 71 -14.34 4.21 8.33
CA LEU A 71 -14.22 4.30 6.88
C LEU A 71 -13.61 5.64 6.50
N VAL A 72 -12.65 5.58 5.59
CA VAL A 72 -11.90 6.73 5.08
C VAL A 72 -11.79 6.59 3.57
N ARG A 73 -12.18 7.60 2.81
CA ARG A 73 -11.89 7.66 1.39
C ARG A 73 -10.46 8.10 1.18
N SER A 74 -9.76 7.54 0.20
CA SER A 74 -8.43 8.04 -0.13
C SER A 74 -8.30 8.42 -1.59
N SER A 75 -7.24 9.17 -1.91
CA SER A 75 -6.84 9.36 -3.30
C SER A 75 -6.25 8.08 -3.91
N HIS A 76 -5.89 7.10 -3.06
CA HIS A 76 -5.20 5.88 -3.46
C HIS A 76 -6.04 5.06 -4.44
N VAL A 77 -5.36 4.49 -5.42
CA VAL A 77 -5.95 3.53 -6.37
C VAL A 77 -6.51 2.31 -5.65
N ASP A 78 -7.78 2.01 -5.88
CA ASP A 78 -8.35 0.69 -5.61
C ASP A 78 -8.04 -0.29 -6.75
N PHE A 79 -7.02 -1.14 -6.55
CA PHE A 79 -6.63 -2.18 -7.52
C PHE A 79 -7.67 -3.29 -7.69
N SER A 80 -8.63 -3.40 -6.77
CA SER A 80 -9.76 -4.32 -6.91
C SER A 80 -10.90 -3.75 -7.78
N SER A 81 -10.87 -2.43 -8.05
CA SER A 81 -11.90 -1.72 -8.83
C SER A 81 -11.67 -1.85 -10.33
N VAL A 82 -12.67 -2.42 -11.04
CA VAL A 82 -12.64 -2.52 -12.50
C VAL A 82 -12.58 -1.14 -13.16
N THR A 83 -13.33 -0.17 -12.64
CA THR A 83 -13.38 1.19 -13.19
C THR A 83 -12.03 1.90 -13.06
N HIS A 84 -11.34 1.74 -11.92
CA HIS A 84 -10.01 2.31 -11.77
C HIS A 84 -9.02 1.66 -12.74
N MET A 85 -9.07 0.34 -12.88
CA MET A 85 -8.19 -0.37 -13.82
C MET A 85 -8.47 -0.01 -15.27
N GLN A 86 -9.73 0.23 -15.66
CA GLN A 86 -10.07 0.73 -17.00
C GLN A 86 -9.42 2.08 -17.27
N ARG A 87 -9.46 3.00 -16.30
CA ARG A 87 -8.81 4.32 -16.44
C ARG A 87 -7.30 4.22 -16.64
N TYR A 88 -6.64 3.29 -15.96
CA TYR A 88 -5.22 2.99 -16.22
C TYR A 88 -5.00 2.49 -17.64
N GLN A 89 -5.86 1.60 -18.14
CA GLN A 89 -5.75 1.07 -19.50
C GLN A 89 -5.97 2.14 -20.56
N GLU A 90 -6.91 3.06 -20.34
CA GLU A 90 -7.11 4.24 -21.20
C GLU A 90 -5.85 5.10 -21.26
N LYS A 91 -5.20 5.35 -20.12
CA LYS A 91 -3.93 6.08 -20.07
C LYS A 91 -2.78 5.41 -20.79
N LEU A 92 -2.68 4.07 -20.76
CA LEU A 92 -1.71 3.36 -21.58
C LEU A 92 -1.94 3.61 -23.09
N GLY A 93 -3.22 3.66 -23.50
CA GLY A 93 -3.59 3.98 -24.88
C GLY A 93 -3.23 5.41 -25.28
N GLU A 94 -3.42 6.38 -24.38
CA GLU A 94 -2.96 7.76 -24.58
C GLU A 94 -1.44 7.83 -24.71
N PHE A 95 -0.69 7.21 -23.78
CA PHE A 95 0.78 7.22 -23.81
C PHE A 95 1.37 6.61 -25.09
N ALA A 96 0.72 5.62 -25.68
CA ALA A 96 1.19 5.01 -26.91
C ALA A 96 0.99 5.85 -28.17
N GLN A 97 0.22 6.93 -28.09
CA GLN A 97 0.17 7.93 -29.16
C GLN A 97 1.52 8.65 -29.29
N ASP A 98 2.20 8.86 -28.16
CA ASP A 98 3.50 9.52 -28.09
C ASP A 98 4.67 8.52 -28.14
N VAL A 99 4.47 7.29 -27.64
CA VAL A 99 5.48 6.23 -27.59
C VAL A 99 5.08 5.08 -28.52
N GLN A 100 5.56 5.11 -29.75
CA GLN A 100 5.18 4.14 -30.79
C GLN A 100 5.70 2.71 -30.54
N ALA A 101 6.82 2.57 -29.85
CA ALA A 101 7.44 1.28 -29.56
C ALA A 101 8.09 1.28 -28.18
N LEU A 102 8.00 0.15 -27.49
CA LEU A 102 8.57 -0.02 -26.15
C LEU A 102 8.97 -1.48 -25.96
N ASP A 103 10.22 -1.72 -25.54
CA ASP A 103 10.72 -3.06 -25.25
C ASP A 103 10.38 -3.52 -23.83
N LEU A 104 10.28 -2.57 -22.90
CA LEU A 104 10.13 -2.83 -21.46
C LEU A 104 9.33 -1.73 -20.77
N LEU A 105 8.35 -2.12 -19.95
CA LEU A 105 7.60 -1.22 -19.06
C LEU A 105 7.50 -1.79 -17.64
N MET A 106 7.97 -1.03 -16.66
CA MET A 106 7.89 -1.41 -15.25
C MET A 106 6.84 -0.57 -14.53
N TRP A 107 6.01 -1.22 -13.72
CA TRP A 107 5.13 -0.52 -12.79
C TRP A 107 5.89 -0.24 -11.51
N ASP A 108 6.03 1.04 -11.19
CA ASP A 108 6.66 1.49 -9.96
C ASP A 108 5.73 1.24 -8.76
N GLU A 109 6.19 0.34 -7.87
CA GLU A 109 5.63 0.03 -6.55
C GLU A 109 4.08 0.01 -6.40
N PRO A 110 3.33 -0.69 -7.28
CA PRO A 110 1.89 -0.82 -7.12
C PRO A 110 1.56 -1.69 -5.90
N GLY A 111 0.74 -1.16 -5.01
CA GLY A 111 0.28 -1.92 -3.87
C GLY A 111 -0.72 -1.15 -3.03
N PHE A 112 -1.45 -1.86 -2.19
CA PHE A 112 -2.21 -1.23 -1.13
C PHE A 112 -1.30 -0.84 0.03
N THR A 113 -1.41 0.41 0.48
CA THR A 113 -0.82 0.85 1.75
C THR A 113 -1.57 0.26 2.94
N CYS A 114 -0.97 -0.72 3.61
CA CYS A 114 -1.50 -1.31 4.85
C CYS A 114 -0.88 -0.70 6.12
N VAL A 115 -0.09 0.36 5.98
CA VAL A 115 0.66 0.97 7.09
C VAL A 115 -0.29 1.71 8.04
N TYR A 116 0.07 1.75 9.33
CA TYR A 116 -0.66 2.47 10.39
C TYR A 116 -2.06 1.92 10.73
N GLY A 117 -2.33 0.65 10.42
CA GLY A 117 -3.63 0.05 10.69
C GLY A 117 -4.73 0.49 9.72
N ALA A 118 -4.36 1.11 8.60
CA ALA A 118 -5.23 1.31 7.45
C ALA A 118 -5.32 -0.01 6.67
N LEU A 119 -6.54 -0.47 6.40
CA LEU A 119 -6.81 -1.73 5.73
C LEU A 119 -7.67 -1.48 4.47
N PRO A 120 -7.26 -1.97 3.29
CA PRO A 120 -8.06 -1.89 2.07
C PRO A 120 -9.47 -2.44 2.26
N PHE A 121 -10.49 -1.59 2.05
CA PHE A 121 -11.87 -1.97 2.32
C PHE A 121 -12.81 -1.45 1.23
N SER A 122 -12.87 -2.18 0.12
CA SER A 122 -13.74 -1.87 -1.02
C SER A 122 -14.87 -2.90 -1.18
N ALA A 123 -15.90 -2.57 -1.96
CA ALA A 123 -16.96 -3.52 -2.28
C ALA A 123 -16.44 -4.79 -3.02
N PRO A 124 -15.51 -4.69 -3.99
CA PRO A 124 -14.89 -5.88 -4.59
C PRO A 124 -14.12 -6.74 -3.58
N ILE A 125 -13.34 -6.15 -2.66
CA ILE A 125 -12.62 -6.91 -1.62
C ILE A 125 -13.59 -7.65 -0.71
N GLN A 126 -14.66 -6.98 -0.25
CA GLN A 126 -15.70 -7.60 0.58
C GLN A 126 -16.39 -8.75 -0.13
N LYS A 127 -16.72 -8.56 -1.42
CA LYS A 127 -17.35 -9.59 -2.25
C LYS A 127 -16.44 -10.81 -2.39
N GLU A 128 -15.16 -10.61 -2.70
CA GLU A 128 -14.23 -11.71 -2.91
C GLU A 128 -13.92 -12.45 -1.60
N PHE A 129 -13.76 -11.72 -0.49
CA PHE A 129 -13.64 -12.33 0.82
C PHE A 129 -14.85 -13.21 1.15
N LYS A 130 -16.07 -12.72 0.90
CA LYS A 130 -17.31 -13.48 1.10
C LYS A 130 -17.40 -14.69 0.17
N ASN A 131 -16.96 -14.58 -1.07
CA ASN A 131 -16.93 -15.72 -2.00
C ASN A 131 -16.04 -16.85 -1.48
N ARG A 132 -14.85 -16.50 -0.97
CA ARG A 132 -13.84 -17.41 -0.45
C ARG A 132 -14.23 -18.06 0.87
N THR A 133 -14.74 -17.27 1.81
CA THR A 133 -14.94 -17.71 3.20
C THR A 133 -16.39 -18.00 3.55
N LYS A 134 -17.33 -17.53 2.73
CA LYS A 134 -18.78 -17.44 3.03
C LYS A 134 -19.13 -16.51 4.20
N LEU A 135 -18.17 -15.76 4.73
CA LEU A 135 -18.34 -14.83 5.84
C LEU A 135 -18.43 -13.37 5.34
N VAL A 136 -19.09 -12.52 6.13
CA VAL A 136 -19.17 -11.08 5.86
C VAL A 136 -17.95 -10.38 6.46
N LEU A 137 -17.11 -9.76 5.61
CA LEU A 137 -15.85 -9.14 6.07
C LEU A 137 -16.06 -8.09 7.18
N ARG A 138 -17.09 -7.25 7.07
CA ARG A 138 -17.44 -6.27 8.12
C ARG A 138 -17.52 -6.92 9.49
N GLU A 139 -18.21 -8.06 9.60
CA GLU A 139 -18.44 -8.75 10.88
C GLU A 139 -17.17 -9.38 11.46
N GLN A 140 -16.16 -9.59 10.63
CA GLN A 140 -14.90 -10.23 10.99
C GLN A 140 -13.74 -9.23 11.16
N VAL A 141 -13.96 -7.93 10.90
CA VAL A 141 -12.89 -6.92 10.83
C VAL A 141 -12.11 -6.79 12.15
N TRP A 142 -12.77 -7.01 13.29
CA TRP A 142 -12.11 -7.00 14.60
C TRP A 142 -11.03 -8.08 14.75
N LYS A 143 -11.17 -9.22 14.07
CA LYS A 143 -10.18 -10.31 14.04
C LYS A 143 -8.93 -9.94 13.23
N LEU A 144 -8.98 -8.89 12.42
CA LEU A 144 -7.79 -8.35 11.77
C LEU A 144 -6.90 -7.57 12.76
N ALA A 145 -7.48 -7.06 13.86
CA ALA A 145 -6.77 -6.25 14.85
C ALA A 145 -6.44 -7.00 16.16
N LEU A 146 -7.20 -8.04 16.50
CA LEU A 146 -7.10 -8.75 17.79
C LEU A 146 -6.84 -10.24 17.59
N GLU A 147 -6.06 -10.84 18.50
CA GLU A 147 -5.89 -12.29 18.57
C GLU A 147 -7.11 -12.91 19.26
N CYS A 148 -7.47 -14.12 18.84
CA CYS A 148 -8.59 -14.87 19.41
C CYS A 148 -8.06 -16.06 20.20
N SER A 149 -8.69 -16.38 21.34
CA SER A 149 -8.33 -17.55 22.16
C SER A 149 -8.55 -18.90 21.47
N ASP A 150 -9.36 -18.92 20.41
CA ASP A 150 -9.69 -20.09 19.59
C ASP A 150 -8.95 -20.11 18.23
N ASP A 151 -7.94 -19.24 18.07
CA ASP A 151 -7.18 -19.05 16.83
C ASP A 151 -8.02 -18.68 15.58
N SER A 152 -9.31 -18.36 15.74
CA SER A 152 -10.19 -18.05 14.60
C SER A 152 -9.80 -16.78 13.84
N HIS A 153 -8.93 -15.96 14.39
CA HIS A 153 -8.32 -14.81 13.72
C HIS A 153 -7.33 -15.23 12.61
N ILE A 154 -6.64 -16.36 12.75
CA ILE A 154 -5.65 -16.85 11.78
C ILE A 154 -6.28 -17.06 10.40
N PRO A 155 -7.32 -17.91 10.23
CA PRO A 155 -7.92 -18.11 8.92
C PRO A 155 -8.56 -16.83 8.37
N ILE A 156 -9.07 -15.94 9.21
CA ILE A 156 -9.65 -14.66 8.77
C ILE A 156 -8.58 -13.75 8.18
N ARG A 157 -7.47 -13.53 8.90
CA ARG A 157 -6.33 -12.73 8.44
C ARG A 157 -5.74 -13.31 7.16
N THR A 158 -5.48 -14.61 7.14
CA THR A 158 -4.97 -15.30 5.94
C THR A 158 -5.87 -15.08 4.74
N ASN A 159 -7.19 -15.32 4.87
CA ASN A 159 -8.11 -15.15 3.75
C ASN A 159 -8.28 -13.68 3.33
N TYR A 160 -8.23 -12.74 4.27
CA TYR A 160 -8.27 -11.30 3.97
C TYR A 160 -7.04 -10.86 3.19
N PHE A 161 -5.83 -11.11 3.70
CA PHE A 161 -4.59 -10.71 3.02
C PHE A 161 -4.42 -11.44 1.68
N GLN A 162 -4.86 -12.69 1.59
CA GLN A 162 -4.93 -13.43 0.33
C GLN A 162 -5.86 -12.76 -0.68
N THR A 163 -7.01 -12.23 -0.25
CA THR A 163 -7.95 -11.50 -1.12
C THR A 163 -7.36 -10.18 -1.63
N VAL A 164 -6.65 -9.46 -0.75
CA VAL A 164 -5.94 -8.22 -1.11
C VAL A 164 -4.84 -8.52 -2.13
N GLN A 165 -4.03 -9.56 -1.90
CA GLN A 165 -3.01 -10.01 -2.85
C GLN A 165 -3.59 -10.44 -4.20
N ASP A 166 -4.70 -11.17 -4.20
CA ASP A 166 -5.35 -11.62 -5.43
C ASP A 166 -5.88 -10.44 -6.26
N SER A 167 -6.32 -9.38 -5.59
CA SER A 167 -6.73 -8.14 -6.24
C SER A 167 -5.56 -7.47 -6.96
N MET A 168 -4.39 -7.38 -6.31
CA MET A 168 -3.16 -6.86 -6.93
C MET A 168 -2.71 -7.70 -8.13
N ILE A 169 -2.73 -9.03 -7.97
CA ILE A 169 -2.36 -9.95 -9.06
C ILE A 169 -3.34 -9.79 -10.24
N GLY A 170 -4.63 -9.64 -9.95
CA GLY A 170 -5.65 -9.37 -10.97
C GLY A 170 -5.43 -8.04 -11.68
N ALA A 171 -5.12 -6.98 -10.95
CA ALA A 171 -4.80 -5.67 -11.50
C ALA A 171 -3.59 -5.74 -12.44
N GLN A 172 -2.47 -6.27 -11.97
CA GLN A 172 -1.26 -6.42 -12.79
C GLN A 172 -1.52 -7.25 -14.04
N ARG A 173 -2.28 -8.35 -13.95
CA ARG A 173 -2.65 -9.14 -15.12
C ARG A 173 -3.44 -8.32 -16.15
N ARG A 174 -4.41 -7.52 -15.71
CA ARG A 174 -5.22 -6.67 -16.59
C ARG A 174 -4.38 -5.58 -17.26
N ILE A 175 -3.49 -4.95 -16.50
CA ILE A 175 -2.57 -3.94 -16.98
C ILE A 175 -1.58 -4.55 -17.98
N TRP A 176 -0.97 -5.68 -17.65
CA TRP A 176 -0.11 -6.45 -18.54
C TRP A 176 -0.75 -6.74 -19.89
N THR A 177 -1.98 -7.29 -19.87
CA THR A 177 -2.72 -7.59 -21.10
C THR A 177 -2.97 -6.33 -21.92
N ALA A 178 -3.30 -5.20 -21.27
CA ALA A 178 -3.47 -3.93 -21.96
C ALA A 178 -2.16 -3.41 -22.56
N MET A 179 -1.06 -3.46 -21.82
CA MET A 179 0.27 -3.06 -22.30
C MET A 179 0.66 -3.87 -23.55
N LYS A 180 0.47 -5.20 -23.54
CA LYS A 180 0.74 -6.05 -24.71
C LYS A 180 -0.18 -5.81 -25.90
N LYS A 181 -1.40 -5.36 -25.66
CA LYS A 181 -2.32 -4.95 -26.75
C LYS A 181 -1.81 -3.69 -27.45
N VAL A 182 -1.18 -2.80 -26.70
CA VAL A 182 -0.75 -1.49 -27.16
C VAL A 182 0.62 -1.54 -27.84
N TRP A 183 1.64 -2.11 -27.19
CA TRP A 183 3.02 -2.17 -27.71
C TRP A 183 3.43 -3.54 -28.26
N GLY A 184 2.51 -4.50 -28.29
CA GLY A 184 2.71 -5.81 -28.91
C GLY A 184 3.11 -6.93 -27.94
N PRO A 185 3.12 -8.18 -28.44
CA PRO A 185 3.26 -9.38 -27.60
C PRO A 185 4.66 -9.56 -26.98
N ASN A 186 5.67 -8.92 -27.59
CA ASN A 186 7.07 -8.99 -27.19
C ASN A 186 7.43 -8.01 -26.07
N LEU A 187 6.52 -7.09 -25.71
CA LEU A 187 6.74 -6.18 -24.59
C LEU A 187 7.03 -6.98 -23.32
N ARG A 188 8.19 -6.70 -22.73
CA ARG A 188 8.51 -7.13 -21.38
C ARG A 188 7.86 -6.17 -20.41
N ALA A 189 7.33 -6.69 -19.32
CA ALA A 189 6.80 -5.83 -18.30
C ALA A 189 7.04 -6.43 -16.93
N GLY A 190 6.87 -5.62 -15.90
CA GLY A 190 7.11 -6.05 -14.56
C GLY A 190 6.44 -5.14 -13.57
N ILE A 191 6.53 -5.55 -12.32
CA ILE A 191 6.44 -4.63 -11.22
C ILE A 191 7.84 -4.53 -10.70
N HIS A 192 8.26 -3.29 -10.52
CA HIS A 192 9.48 -2.96 -9.86
C HIS A 192 9.40 -3.39 -8.38
N ASP A 193 10.27 -4.30 -7.95
CA ASP A 193 10.35 -4.77 -6.55
C ASP A 193 11.52 -4.11 -5.81
N THR A 194 11.22 -3.31 -4.79
CA THR A 194 12.18 -2.93 -3.75
C THR A 194 12.19 -4.00 -2.66
N TRP A 195 13.38 -4.48 -2.27
CA TRP A 195 13.50 -5.29 -1.05
C TRP A 195 13.65 -4.34 0.14
N HIS A 196 12.90 -4.65 1.20
CA HIS A 196 12.62 -3.89 2.43
C HIS A 196 13.80 -3.36 3.29
N PHE A 197 14.97 -3.08 2.72
CA PHE A 197 16.14 -2.58 3.44
C PHE A 197 16.83 -1.38 2.80
N GLU A 198 16.38 -0.88 1.64
CA GLU A 198 16.95 0.33 1.04
C GLU A 198 16.31 1.63 1.52
N SER A 199 15.06 1.57 1.98
CA SER A 199 14.47 2.63 2.81
C SER A 199 14.51 2.20 4.28
N ALA A 200 15.65 2.44 4.94
CA ALA A 200 15.80 2.28 6.39
C ALA A 200 14.80 3.12 7.22
N ASP A 201 13.98 3.95 6.57
CA ASP A 201 12.88 4.72 7.13
C ASP A 201 11.59 4.44 6.35
N MET A 202 10.65 3.74 7.00
CA MET A 202 9.18 3.74 6.89
C MET A 202 8.45 3.80 5.53
N CYS A 203 9.10 4.05 4.39
CA CYS A 203 8.46 4.33 3.11
C CYS A 203 8.05 3.06 2.36
N ASP A 204 8.75 1.93 2.54
CA ASP A 204 8.44 0.69 1.81
C ASP A 204 7.53 -0.28 2.58
N MET A 205 7.01 0.12 3.74
CA MET A 205 5.88 -0.61 4.36
C MET A 205 4.57 -0.44 3.55
N ASN A 206 4.55 0.48 2.59
CA ASN A 206 3.43 0.71 1.67
C ASN A 206 3.21 -0.48 0.69
N HIS A 207 4.15 -1.42 0.58
CA HIS A 207 4.19 -2.41 -0.50
C HIS A 207 3.87 -3.86 -0.08
N GLY A 208 3.37 -4.08 1.14
CA GLY A 208 3.08 -5.40 1.72
C GLY A 208 1.90 -6.18 1.11
N SER A 209 1.43 -5.86 -0.10
CA SER A 209 0.21 -6.43 -0.67
C SER A 209 0.42 -7.48 -1.74
N MET A 210 1.66 -7.89 -2.05
CA MET A 210 1.91 -8.89 -3.09
C MET A 210 3.14 -9.74 -2.80
N ASP A 211 2.96 -11.06 -2.82
CA ASP A 211 4.06 -12.03 -2.77
C ASP A 211 4.84 -12.01 -4.10
N LEU A 212 6.13 -11.70 -4.02
CA LEU A 212 7.05 -11.58 -5.17
C LEU A 212 7.08 -12.85 -6.02
N TRP A 213 7.15 -14.03 -5.38
CA TRP A 213 7.19 -15.31 -6.08
C TRP A 213 5.86 -15.61 -6.76
N ARG A 214 4.77 -15.34 -6.06
CA ARG A 214 3.42 -15.54 -6.59
C ARG A 214 3.09 -14.61 -7.75
N SER A 215 3.72 -13.44 -7.78
CA SER A 215 3.58 -12.47 -8.87
C SER A 215 4.32 -12.88 -10.16
N LEU A 216 5.23 -13.85 -10.13
CA LEU A 216 5.97 -14.28 -11.34
C LEU A 216 5.06 -14.77 -12.48
N GLN A 217 3.85 -15.22 -12.16
CA GLN A 217 2.85 -15.63 -13.15
C GLN A 217 2.28 -14.47 -14.00
N ILE A 218 2.51 -13.22 -13.58
CA ILE A 218 1.97 -11.98 -14.19
C ILE A 218 3.09 -10.97 -14.47
N ARG A 219 4.34 -11.45 -14.59
CA ARG A 219 5.53 -10.66 -14.92
C ARG A 219 6.40 -11.41 -15.94
N SER A 220 7.22 -10.70 -16.72
CA SER A 220 8.12 -11.36 -17.68
C SER A 220 9.42 -11.84 -17.02
N GLY A 221 9.79 -11.23 -15.90
CA GLY A 221 11.10 -11.38 -15.29
C GLY A 221 11.14 -10.99 -13.81
N GLY A 222 12.34 -11.03 -13.26
CA GLY A 222 12.68 -10.34 -12.02
C GLY A 222 13.01 -8.88 -12.32
N PHE A 223 12.47 -7.97 -11.51
CA PHE A 223 12.66 -6.54 -11.69
C PHE A 223 12.87 -5.94 -10.32
N VAL A 224 14.01 -5.29 -10.10
CA VAL A 224 14.32 -4.66 -8.81
C VAL A 224 14.90 -3.27 -8.98
N ASP A 225 14.67 -2.39 -8.03
CA ASP A 225 15.48 -1.18 -7.84
C ASP A 225 16.63 -1.47 -6.91
N LEU A 226 17.70 -0.75 -7.15
CA LEU A 226 18.63 -0.32 -6.12
C LEU A 226 18.82 1.20 -6.24
N GLY A 227 18.39 1.92 -5.20
CA GLY A 227 18.64 3.35 -5.06
C GLY A 227 20.07 3.63 -4.58
N GLY A 228 20.41 4.89 -4.29
CA GLY A 228 21.64 5.23 -3.54
C GLY A 228 22.97 4.70 -4.12
N VAL A 229 23.03 4.35 -5.41
CA VAL A 229 24.20 3.68 -6.01
C VAL A 229 25.47 4.53 -6.01
N ASN A 230 25.36 5.83 -5.74
CA ASN A 230 26.49 6.72 -5.47
C ASN A 230 27.33 6.27 -4.26
N GLN A 231 26.74 5.54 -3.31
CA GLN A 231 27.46 4.94 -2.18
C GLN A 231 28.45 3.87 -2.61
N LEU A 232 28.29 3.27 -3.80
CA LEU A 232 29.21 2.28 -4.36
C LEU A 232 30.50 2.91 -4.91
N ARG A 233 30.63 4.25 -4.88
CA ARG A 233 31.90 4.93 -5.22
C ARG A 233 32.99 4.66 -4.19
N ASP A 234 32.61 4.38 -2.94
CA ASP A 234 33.53 3.97 -1.89
C ASP A 234 33.66 2.43 -1.91
N PRO A 235 34.83 1.87 -2.25
CA PRO A 235 35.06 0.42 -2.23
C PRO A 235 34.85 -0.24 -0.86
N ALA A 236 34.92 0.54 0.23
CA ALA A 236 34.66 0.06 1.59
C ALA A 236 33.18 0.15 2.00
N SER A 237 32.31 0.65 1.12
CA SER A 237 30.89 0.84 1.41
C SER A 237 30.16 -0.48 1.70
N GLY A 238 29.41 -0.51 2.80
CA GLY A 238 28.49 -1.62 3.09
C GLY A 238 27.39 -1.79 2.04
N TYR A 239 27.18 -0.78 1.18
CA TYR A 239 26.15 -0.77 0.14
C TYR A 239 26.34 -1.85 -0.94
N TYR A 240 27.57 -2.37 -1.11
CA TYR A 240 27.82 -3.51 -2.00
C TYR A 240 27.04 -4.78 -1.60
N ALA A 241 26.77 -4.97 -0.30
CA ALA A 241 25.97 -6.09 0.17
C ALA A 241 24.51 -5.98 -0.29
N HIS A 242 23.95 -4.76 -0.33
CA HIS A 242 22.61 -4.49 -0.84
C HIS A 242 22.52 -4.78 -2.34
N LEU A 243 23.46 -4.26 -3.13
CA LEU A 243 23.55 -4.56 -4.56
C LEU A 243 23.63 -6.07 -4.84
N ALA A 244 24.47 -6.79 -4.10
CA ALA A 244 24.63 -8.22 -4.26
C ALA A 244 23.34 -8.98 -3.92
N ALA A 245 22.68 -8.63 -2.81
CA ALA A 245 21.42 -9.22 -2.40
C ALA A 245 20.30 -8.97 -3.44
N MET A 246 20.12 -7.71 -3.87
CA MET A 246 19.11 -7.35 -4.88
C MET A 246 19.36 -8.05 -6.21
N SER A 247 20.63 -8.10 -6.64
CA SER A 247 21.01 -8.81 -7.87
C SER A 247 20.73 -10.31 -7.77
N LEU A 248 20.96 -10.93 -6.61
CA LEU A 248 20.64 -12.35 -6.38
C LEU A 248 19.13 -12.59 -6.44
N ILE A 249 18.34 -11.75 -5.79
CA ILE A 249 16.86 -11.82 -5.78
C ILE A 249 16.35 -11.65 -7.21
N CYS A 250 16.76 -10.60 -7.90
CA CYS A 250 16.36 -10.30 -9.27
C CYS A 250 16.69 -11.45 -10.22
N LYS A 251 17.93 -11.97 -10.15
CA LYS A 251 18.35 -13.14 -10.94
C LYS A 251 17.53 -14.38 -10.61
N SER A 252 17.17 -14.58 -9.35
CA SER A 252 16.36 -15.73 -8.92
C SER A 252 14.93 -15.62 -9.44
N LEU A 253 14.28 -14.48 -9.24
CA LEU A 253 12.97 -14.17 -9.81
C LEU A 253 12.99 -14.34 -11.33
N GLY A 254 14.02 -13.81 -12.00
CA GLY A 254 14.21 -13.99 -13.44
C GLY A 254 14.34 -15.45 -13.84
N LYS A 255 15.18 -16.24 -13.15
CA LYS A 255 15.33 -17.69 -13.39
C LYS A 255 14.00 -18.44 -13.29
N PHE A 256 13.11 -18.05 -12.38
CA PHE A 256 11.82 -18.72 -12.19
C PHE A 256 10.66 -18.11 -12.98
N SER A 257 10.84 -16.91 -13.53
CA SER A 257 9.87 -16.26 -14.43
C SER A 257 9.66 -17.03 -15.75
N ARG A 258 8.62 -16.65 -16.49
CA ARG A 258 8.30 -17.23 -17.80
C ARG A 258 9.34 -16.91 -18.87
N GLU A 259 9.83 -15.68 -18.91
CA GLU A 259 10.69 -15.20 -20.01
C GLU A 259 12.18 -15.23 -19.65
N LYS A 260 12.53 -15.77 -18.46
CA LYS A 260 13.90 -15.94 -17.99
C LYS A 260 14.71 -14.64 -18.01
N PHE A 261 14.04 -13.53 -17.72
CA PHE A 261 14.57 -12.19 -17.79
C PHE A 261 14.79 -11.60 -16.39
N ALA A 262 15.84 -10.81 -16.21
CA ALA A 262 16.13 -10.11 -14.97
C ALA A 262 16.62 -8.69 -15.30
N PHE A 263 16.12 -7.69 -14.58
CA PHE A 263 16.49 -6.30 -14.77
C PHE A 263 16.67 -5.61 -13.41
N ASN A 264 17.87 -5.09 -13.17
CA ASN A 264 18.17 -4.24 -12.03
C ASN A 264 18.13 -2.79 -12.50
N ASN A 265 17.15 -2.03 -12.04
CA ASN A 265 17.14 -0.58 -12.18
C ASN A 265 18.07 0.01 -11.11
N LEU A 266 19.05 0.81 -11.51
CA LEU A 266 20.07 1.38 -10.63
C LEU A 266 19.98 2.89 -10.69
N TRP A 267 19.71 3.56 -9.57
CA TRP A 267 19.52 5.01 -9.56
C TRP A 267 20.15 5.71 -8.36
N THR A 268 20.43 7.00 -8.51
CA THR A 268 21.09 7.85 -7.50
C THR A 268 20.09 8.84 -6.92
N VAL A 269 20.17 9.09 -5.61
CA VAL A 269 19.39 10.17 -4.95
C VAL A 269 20.24 11.45 -4.96
N GLY A 270 19.72 12.56 -5.47
CA GLY A 270 20.31 13.89 -5.29
C GLY A 270 21.22 14.44 -6.39
N ASP A 271 21.24 13.85 -7.59
CA ASP A 271 21.82 14.48 -8.80
C ASP A 271 20.66 15.09 -9.61
N ASP A 272 20.11 16.22 -9.17
CA ASP A 272 19.05 16.97 -9.88
C ASP A 272 19.46 17.42 -11.30
N GLU A 273 20.76 17.31 -11.63
CA GLU A 273 21.31 17.68 -12.93
C GLU A 273 21.69 16.49 -13.82
N GLY A 274 21.60 15.23 -13.35
CA GLY A 274 21.82 14.02 -14.18
C GLY A 274 23.22 13.88 -14.83
N GLU A 275 24.14 14.82 -14.64
CA GLU A 275 25.40 14.87 -15.40
C GLU A 275 26.51 13.97 -14.84
N GLY A 276 26.46 13.60 -13.56
CA GLY A 276 27.57 12.95 -12.86
C GLY A 276 27.66 11.43 -13.06
N TRP A 277 26.56 10.71 -12.84
CA TRP A 277 26.58 9.24 -12.82
C TRP A 277 26.53 8.62 -14.24
N GLN A 278 25.69 9.13 -15.13
CA GLN A 278 25.53 8.59 -16.49
C GLN A 278 26.83 8.66 -17.33
N LYS A 279 27.64 9.73 -17.17
CA LYS A 279 28.96 9.86 -17.81
C LYS A 279 29.98 8.85 -17.26
N SER A 280 29.91 8.53 -15.97
CA SER A 280 30.87 7.62 -15.32
C SER A 280 30.60 6.14 -15.59
N VAL A 281 29.32 5.76 -15.77
CA VAL A 281 28.92 4.37 -16.04
C VAL A 281 28.87 4.07 -17.54
N GLY A 282 28.55 5.06 -18.39
CA GLY A 282 28.59 4.92 -19.85
C GLY A 282 30.00 4.83 -20.46
N GLY A 283 31.05 5.06 -19.66
CA GLY A 283 32.45 4.93 -20.08
C GLY A 283 33.04 3.52 -19.92
N HIS A 284 32.31 2.60 -19.29
CA HIS A 284 32.72 1.20 -19.21
C HIS A 284 32.01 0.40 -20.30
N ASP A 285 32.81 -0.01 -21.30
CA ASP A 285 32.50 -0.84 -22.45
C ASP A 285 31.72 -2.13 -22.08
N TRP A 286 30.41 -2.00 -21.84
CA TRP A 286 29.45 -3.09 -21.91
C TRP A 286 28.87 -3.06 -23.32
N ARG A 287 29.49 -3.84 -24.21
CA ARG A 287 29.00 -4.06 -25.58
C ARG A 287 27.52 -4.45 -25.55
N GLY A 288 26.70 -3.51 -25.96
CA GLY A 288 25.25 -3.59 -25.99
C GLY A 288 24.68 -2.25 -26.44
N GLU A 289 25.21 -1.72 -27.54
CA GLU A 289 24.67 -0.55 -28.25
C GLU A 289 23.17 -0.78 -28.54
N HIS A 290 22.29 -0.23 -27.70
CA HIS A 290 21.01 0.38 -28.14
C HIS A 290 20.11 1.03 -27.07
N LEU A 291 20.44 1.08 -25.77
CA LEU A 291 19.46 1.57 -24.76
C LEU A 291 19.66 2.99 -24.21
N SER A 292 20.69 3.73 -24.60
CA SER A 292 21.02 5.04 -23.97
C SER A 292 20.64 6.27 -24.81
N ARG A 293 19.88 6.13 -25.89
CA ARG A 293 19.49 7.25 -26.77
C ARG A 293 17.99 7.59 -26.75
N LEU A 294 17.36 7.54 -25.58
CA LEU A 294 16.18 8.37 -25.32
C LEU A 294 16.56 9.51 -24.39
N ALA A 295 17.08 10.56 -25.06
CA ALA A 295 17.13 11.93 -24.59
C ALA A 295 15.87 12.27 -23.77
N ALA A 296 16.01 12.86 -22.59
CA ALA A 296 16.28 14.29 -22.52
C ALA A 296 15.40 15.08 -23.50
N VAL A 297 14.08 15.03 -23.29
CA VAL A 297 13.20 16.11 -23.75
C VAL A 297 12.95 16.99 -22.54
N ALA A 298 13.80 18.02 -22.44
CA ALA A 298 13.55 19.21 -21.67
C ALA A 298 12.15 19.76 -22.04
N GLY A 299 11.24 19.80 -21.05
CA GLY A 299 9.89 20.32 -21.28
C GLY A 299 8.91 20.25 -20.10
N LEU A 300 9.31 19.79 -18.90
CA LEU A 300 8.40 19.60 -17.77
C LEU A 300 8.60 20.55 -16.59
N SER A 301 9.39 21.62 -16.74
CA SER A 301 9.49 22.67 -15.71
C SER A 301 8.42 23.78 -15.83
N ALA A 302 7.50 23.69 -16.79
CA ALA A 302 6.48 24.72 -17.03
C ALA A 302 5.05 24.14 -17.01
N ALA A 303 4.63 23.60 -15.87
CA ALA A 303 3.21 23.39 -15.57
C ALA A 303 2.94 23.56 -14.07
N GLN A 304 3.42 24.67 -13.51
CA GLN A 304 2.78 25.25 -12.33
C GLN A 304 1.43 25.83 -12.76
N HIS A 305 0.40 25.56 -11.96
CA HIS A 305 -1.01 25.94 -12.12
C HIS A 305 -1.85 25.05 -13.06
N VAL A 306 -2.71 24.23 -12.47
CA VAL A 306 -4.18 24.40 -12.49
C VAL A 306 -4.82 23.27 -11.67
N ALA A 307 -5.69 23.68 -10.75
CA ALA A 307 -6.51 22.83 -9.91
C ALA A 307 -7.60 22.09 -10.71
N GLY A 308 -7.97 20.89 -10.28
CA GLY A 308 -9.11 20.17 -10.85
C GLY A 308 -9.32 18.80 -10.19
N ILE A 309 -10.18 18.78 -9.18
CA ILE A 309 -10.62 17.58 -8.47
C ILE A 309 -11.55 16.76 -9.37
N SER A 310 -11.31 15.45 -9.46
CA SER A 310 -12.27 14.45 -9.93
C SER A 310 -12.23 13.30 -8.94
N ALA A 311 -13.09 13.33 -7.92
CA ALA A 311 -13.23 12.26 -6.95
C ALA A 311 -13.90 11.04 -7.60
N MET A 312 -13.23 9.89 -7.56
CA MET A 312 -13.86 8.58 -7.70
C MET A 312 -13.52 7.77 -6.44
N GLU A 313 -14.54 7.12 -5.89
CA GLU A 313 -14.58 6.61 -4.52
C GLU A 313 -13.64 5.41 -4.33
N SER A 314 -12.63 5.54 -3.48
CA SER A 314 -11.97 4.43 -2.80
C SER A 314 -12.28 4.51 -1.30
N THR A 315 -12.24 3.41 -0.54
CA THR A 315 -12.49 3.44 0.91
C THR A 315 -11.55 2.47 1.65
N PHE A 316 -11.07 2.90 2.80
CA PHE A 316 -10.12 2.23 3.70
C PHE A 316 -10.72 2.15 5.10
N ALA A 317 -10.36 1.13 5.88
CA ALA A 317 -10.73 1.00 7.28
C ALA A 317 -9.54 1.34 8.19
N GLY A 318 -9.66 2.29 9.11
CA GLY A 318 -8.61 2.65 10.09
C GLY A 318 -8.99 2.30 11.54
N THR A 319 -8.00 2.03 12.40
CA THR A 319 -8.20 1.79 13.85
C THR A 319 -7.54 2.87 14.70
N LEU A 320 -8.22 3.33 15.75
CA LEU A 320 -7.66 4.20 16.79
C LEU A 320 -7.86 3.54 18.16
N ARG A 321 -6.76 3.30 18.88
CA ARG A 321 -6.80 2.93 20.30
C ARG A 321 -7.14 4.17 21.13
N CYS A 322 -8.37 4.28 21.59
CA CYS A 322 -8.75 5.31 22.56
C CYS A 322 -8.31 4.88 23.96
N SER A 323 -7.14 5.33 24.41
CA SER A 323 -6.74 5.23 25.81
C SER A 323 -7.03 6.56 26.51
N ARG A 324 -8.03 6.57 27.40
CA ARG A 324 -8.10 7.57 28.46
C ARG A 324 -8.28 6.87 29.80
N ARG A 325 -7.19 6.88 30.57
CA ARG A 325 -7.18 6.70 32.02
C ARG A 325 -8.15 7.72 32.63
N ALA A 326 -8.94 7.26 33.59
CA ALA A 326 -9.66 8.12 34.51
C ALA A 326 -8.68 9.08 35.19
N ILE A 327 -8.81 10.38 34.92
CA ILE A 327 -8.20 11.41 35.76
C ILE A 327 -9.22 11.67 36.86
N ALA A 328 -8.99 11.07 38.03
CA ALA A 328 -9.59 11.52 39.27
C ALA A 328 -8.97 12.89 39.61
N VAL A 329 -9.71 13.97 39.40
CA VAL A 329 -9.31 15.29 39.89
C VAL A 329 -9.65 15.34 41.37
N GLY A 330 -8.61 15.31 42.19
CA GLY A 330 -8.68 15.49 43.63
C GLY A 330 -9.24 16.87 44.00
N LYS A 331 -10.05 16.89 45.05
CA LYS A 331 -10.45 18.10 45.77
C LYS A 331 -9.20 18.90 46.19
N PRO A 332 -9.14 20.21 45.99
CA PRO A 332 -8.37 21.07 46.89
C PRO A 332 -9.21 21.31 48.15
N ALA A 333 -8.59 21.03 49.29
CA ALA A 333 -9.03 21.55 50.57
C ALA A 333 -8.76 23.07 50.63
N GLY A 334 -9.70 23.79 51.23
CA GLY A 334 -9.42 24.99 52.00
C GLY A 334 -9.56 26.34 51.28
N GLY A 335 -10.54 27.13 51.74
CA GLY A 335 -10.20 28.44 52.31
C GLY A 335 -10.85 29.69 51.72
N LEU A 336 -11.91 30.12 52.40
CA LEU A 336 -12.20 31.50 52.87
C LEU A 336 -13.12 32.45 52.08
N SER A 337 -14.05 32.99 52.90
CA SER A 337 -14.90 34.19 52.82
C SER A 337 -16.14 34.14 51.91
N GLY A 338 -17.34 34.52 52.37
CA GLY A 338 -17.72 35.27 53.58
C GLY A 338 -18.78 34.63 54.47
#